data_AF-A0A836FGP5-F1
#
_entry.id   AF-A0A836FGP5-F1
#
_cell.length_a   1.000
_cell.length_b   1.000
_cell.length_c   1.000
_cell.angle_alpha   90.00
_cell.angle_beta   90.00
_cell.angle_gamma   90.00
#
_symmetry.space_group_name_H-M   'P 1'
#
loop_
_entity.id
_entity.type
_entity.pdbx_description
1 polymer ?
#
loop_
_entity_poly.entity_id
_entity_poly.type
_entity_poly.pdbx_seq_one_letter_code
_entity_poly.pdbx_strand_id
1 'polypeptide(L)'
;MKKYATNAKLITFIYLIYVFVCCGGFVLFSVIPKLLNIVLPLNESRPVKLPHQAYYFVDEEKYYVYILFYTSVFGSIATMMAIAHDCTFFIYIEHVCSLFAVAGFHLETLSLNDCNDANNRLDDRKIYNRKIATSIHVHWRALRFAKILEDIFCIAFAIQMLIVTAILSITLLQVALLYGEFNETVKNLAFIFAQVIHTFCFSVQGQRLIDHSLQLSDKIYNSSWYEIPAESRRLLLFIMRRSMQPCFLSAGKLYVFSLKNFSTVNVINKFMLLYAPLKSLLRILAFILKVMQSSVSYFTVLASFQ
;
A
#
# COMPACT_ATOMS: atom_id res chain seq x y z
N MET A 1 4.17 -1.29 -20.61
CA MET A 1 4.71 -2.23 -19.59
C MET A 1 6.01 -1.75 -18.92
N LYS A 2 7.05 -1.29 -19.64
CA LYS A 2 8.31 -0.82 -19.01
C LYS A 2 8.11 0.23 -17.89
N LYS A 3 7.24 1.23 -18.09
CA LYS A 3 6.87 2.24 -17.07
C LYS A 3 6.43 1.60 -15.75
N TYR A 4 5.52 0.64 -15.81
CA TYR A 4 5.00 -0.07 -14.63
C TYR A 4 6.06 -0.93 -13.94
N ALA A 5 6.94 -1.57 -14.71
CA ALA A 5 8.06 -2.32 -14.13
C ALA A 5 9.06 -1.41 -13.40
N THR A 6 9.35 -0.22 -13.95
CA THR A 6 10.19 0.78 -13.28
C THR A 6 9.52 1.31 -12.02
N ASN A 7 8.22 1.61 -12.08
CA ASN A 7 7.46 2.05 -10.92
C ASN A 7 7.43 0.99 -9.81
N ALA A 8 7.21 -0.28 -10.17
CA ALA A 8 7.25 -1.39 -9.22
C ALA A 8 8.60 -1.46 -8.50
N LYS A 9 9.72 -1.38 -9.24
CA LYS A 9 11.07 -1.35 -8.66
C LYS A 9 11.29 -0.15 -7.74
N LEU A 10 10.80 1.03 -8.14
CA LEU A 10 10.94 2.23 -7.33
C LEU A 10 10.15 2.11 -6.01
N ILE A 11 8.91 1.65 -6.09
CA ILE A 11 8.05 1.46 -4.91
C ILE A 11 8.64 0.44 -3.96
N THR A 12 9.08 -0.73 -4.45
CA THR A 12 9.68 -1.76 -3.60
C THR A 12 10.99 -1.29 -2.98
N PHE A 13 11.81 -0.51 -3.73
CA PHE A 13 13.04 0.07 -3.21
C PHE A 13 12.77 1.11 -2.10
N ILE A 14 11.82 2.03 -2.31
CA ILE A 14 11.42 3.02 -1.30
C ILE A 14 10.88 2.31 -0.05
N TYR A 15 10.03 1.31 -0.24
CA TYR A 15 9.44 0.54 0.84
C TYR A 15 10.51 -0.22 1.65
N LEU A 16 11.49 -0.82 0.96
CA LEU A 16 12.61 -1.50 1.59
C LEU A 16 13.45 -0.53 2.44
N ILE A 17 13.80 0.64 1.91
CA ILE A 17 14.51 1.68 2.68
C ILE A 17 13.71 2.07 3.92
N TYR A 18 12.41 2.30 3.75
CA TYR A 18 11.51 2.66 4.84
C TYR A 18 11.53 1.60 5.96
N VAL A 19 11.35 0.31 5.62
CA VAL A 19 11.37 -0.76 6.62
C VAL A 19 12.74 -0.87 7.31
N PHE A 20 13.85 -0.79 6.56
CA PHE A 20 15.18 -0.83 7.15
C PHE A 20 15.47 0.36 8.08
N VAL A 21 15.02 1.56 7.73
CA VAL A 21 15.14 2.75 8.59
C VAL A 21 14.34 2.56 9.88
N CYS A 22 13.10 2.05 9.79
CA CYS A 22 12.29 1.76 10.97
C CYS A 22 12.91 0.68 11.87
N CYS A 23 13.38 -0.42 11.29
CA CYS A 23 14.03 -1.51 12.03
C CYS A 23 15.36 -1.06 12.65
N GLY A 24 16.19 -0.34 11.90
CA GLY A 24 17.44 0.23 12.40
C GLY A 24 17.20 1.22 13.54
N GLY A 25 16.22 2.11 13.40
CA GLY A 25 15.81 3.04 14.45
C GLY A 25 15.37 2.33 15.74
N PHE A 26 14.64 1.22 15.61
CA PHE A 26 14.21 0.42 16.76
C PHE A 26 15.39 -0.23 17.49
N VAL A 27 16.35 -0.82 16.77
CA VAL A 27 17.56 -1.40 17.36
C VAL A 27 18.43 -0.32 18.01
N LEU A 28 18.61 0.82 17.36
CA LEU A 28 19.36 1.96 17.90
C LEU A 28 18.78 2.42 19.23
N PHE A 29 17.45 2.48 19.36
CA PHE A 29 16.79 2.88 20.59
C PHE A 29 17.19 2.02 21.80
N SER A 30 17.41 0.71 21.61
CA SER A 30 17.86 -0.20 22.65
C SER A 30 19.33 -0.04 23.03
N VAL A 31 20.16 0.44 22.10
CA VAL A 31 21.61 0.60 22.30
C VAL A 31 21.95 1.98 22.89
N ILE A 32 21.12 3.00 22.66
CA ILE A 32 21.32 4.39 23.13
C ILE A 32 21.65 4.48 24.63
N PRO A 33 20.93 3.81 25.58
CA PRO A 33 21.25 3.91 27.00
C PRO A 33 22.68 3.46 27.34
N LYS A 34 23.19 2.41 26.69
CA LYS A 34 24.57 1.92 26.89
C LYS A 34 25.61 2.88 26.31
N LEU A 35 25.36 3.42 25.12
CA LEU A 35 26.25 4.43 24.53
C LEU A 35 26.31 5.69 25.40
N LEU A 36 25.17 6.14 25.92
CA LEU A 36 25.12 7.29 26.83
C LEU A 36 25.86 7.01 28.15
N ASN A 37 25.89 5.77 28.66
CA ASN A 37 26.68 5.44 29.85
C ASN A 37 28.21 5.55 29.60
N ILE A 38 28.66 5.41 28.35
CA ILE A 38 30.09 5.56 27.98
C ILE A 38 30.44 7.04 27.73
N VAL A 39 29.60 7.76 26.99
CA VAL A 39 29.87 9.14 26.54
C VAL A 39 29.49 10.18 27.60
N LEU A 40 28.41 9.93 28.34
CA LEU A 40 27.86 10.83 29.36
C LEU A 40 27.42 10.02 30.61
N PRO A 41 28.39 9.52 31.39
CA PRO A 41 28.10 8.72 32.58
C PRO A 41 27.34 9.56 33.62
N LEU A 42 26.32 8.94 34.21
CA LEU A 42 25.59 9.48 35.37
C LEU A 42 26.13 8.81 36.64
N ASN A 43 25.87 9.41 37.81
CA ASN A 43 26.24 8.82 39.10
C ASN A 43 25.60 7.43 39.32
N GLU A 44 24.43 7.22 38.73
CA GLU A 44 23.75 5.92 38.66
C GLU A 44 23.66 5.47 37.20
N SER A 45 23.95 4.20 36.92
CA SER A 45 23.87 3.63 35.58
C SER A 45 22.42 3.58 35.09
N ARG A 46 22.19 4.04 33.85
CA ARG A 46 20.86 3.93 33.21
C ARG A 46 20.45 2.46 33.11
N PRO A 47 19.16 2.10 33.36
CA PRO A 47 18.70 0.73 33.31
C PRO A 47 18.85 0.15 31.89
N VAL A 48 19.19 -1.14 31.81
CA VAL A 48 19.30 -1.85 30.54
C VAL A 48 17.93 -1.97 29.90
N LYS A 49 17.79 -1.47 28.66
CA LYS A 49 16.57 -1.61 27.87
C LYS A 49 16.79 -2.61 26.74
N LEU A 50 16.12 -3.75 26.83
CA LEU A 50 16.13 -4.76 25.79
C LEU A 50 15.30 -4.32 24.56
N PRO A 51 15.65 -4.78 23.34
CA PRO A 51 14.82 -4.59 22.14
C PRO A 51 13.40 -5.09 22.31
N HIS A 52 13.28 -6.27 22.91
CA HIS A 52 12.01 -6.89 23.27
C HIS A 52 12.07 -7.22 24.77
N GLN A 53 11.07 -6.76 25.52
CA GLN A 53 10.92 -7.14 26.92
C GLN A 53 10.44 -8.59 26.96
N ALA A 54 11.38 -9.51 27.14
CA ALA A 54 11.14 -10.93 27.28
C ALA A 54 12.08 -11.48 28.36
N TYR A 55 11.62 -12.49 29.09
CA TYR A 55 12.43 -13.15 30.11
C TYR A 55 13.27 -14.24 29.45
N TYR A 56 14.60 -14.07 29.47
CA TYR A 56 15.55 -14.95 28.75
C TYR A 56 16.16 -16.07 29.61
N PHE A 57 15.72 -16.25 30.87
CA PHE A 57 16.28 -17.22 31.83
C PHE A 57 17.79 -17.07 32.08
N VAL A 58 18.38 -15.95 31.69
CA VAL A 58 19.78 -15.58 31.87
C VAL A 58 19.88 -14.15 32.38
N ASP A 59 21.01 -13.81 32.99
CA ASP A 59 21.31 -12.44 33.41
C ASP A 59 21.37 -11.50 32.19
N GLU A 60 20.42 -10.56 32.13
CA GLU A 60 20.24 -9.67 30.99
C GLU A 60 21.39 -8.68 30.81
N GLU A 61 22.05 -8.28 31.90
CA GLU A 61 23.17 -7.34 31.84
C GLU A 61 24.44 -8.03 31.33
N LYS A 62 24.72 -9.22 31.88
CA LYS A 62 25.89 -10.03 31.51
C LYS A 62 25.80 -10.55 30.07
N TYR A 63 24.63 -11.01 29.63
CA TYR A 63 24.44 -11.62 28.32
C TYR A 63 23.84 -10.67 27.27
N TYR A 64 23.73 -9.37 27.56
CA TYR A 64 23.09 -8.38 26.69
C TYR A 64 23.52 -8.46 25.22
N VAL A 65 24.83 -8.54 24.93
CA VAL A 65 25.34 -8.54 23.54
C VAL A 65 24.91 -9.81 22.80
N TYR A 66 24.89 -10.96 23.49
CA TYR A 66 24.41 -12.22 22.93
C TYR A 66 22.90 -12.17 22.68
N ILE A 67 22.12 -11.62 23.61
CA ILE A 67 20.68 -11.43 23.46
C ILE A 67 20.38 -10.48 22.28
N LEU A 68 21.10 -9.36 22.19
CA LEU A 68 20.97 -8.39 21.10
C LEU A 68 21.33 -9.02 19.74
N PHE A 69 22.41 -9.78 19.67
CA PHE A 69 22.82 -10.46 18.44
C PHE A 69 21.76 -11.48 18.00
N TYR A 70 21.36 -12.37 18.90
CA TYR A 70 20.32 -13.37 18.66
C TYR A 70 19.01 -12.72 18.18
N THR A 71 18.49 -11.74 18.93
CA THR A 71 17.24 -11.05 18.58
C THR A 71 17.34 -10.29 17.26
N SER A 72 18.48 -9.68 16.96
CA SER A 72 18.71 -8.98 15.69
C SER A 72 18.73 -9.94 14.50
N VAL A 73 19.35 -11.12 14.64
CA VAL A 73 19.37 -12.14 13.57
C VAL A 73 17.96 -12.64 13.28
N PHE A 74 17.23 -13.10 14.30
CA PHE A 74 15.85 -13.58 14.10
C PHE A 74 14.92 -12.47 13.59
N GLY A 75 15.06 -11.25 14.12
CA GLY A 75 14.31 -10.08 13.65
C GLY A 75 14.61 -9.74 12.19
N SER A 76 15.87 -9.83 11.74
CA SER A 76 16.25 -9.58 10.35
C SER A 76 15.65 -10.60 9.38
N ILE A 77 15.57 -11.88 9.79
CA ILE A 77 14.96 -12.95 8.98
C ILE A 77 13.45 -12.71 8.86
N ALA A 78 12.77 -12.44 9.98
CA ALA A 78 11.33 -12.17 9.99
C ALA A 78 10.96 -10.93 9.17
N THR A 79 11.73 -9.85 9.30
CA THR A 79 11.51 -8.62 8.53
C THR A 79 11.77 -8.83 7.04
N MET A 80 12.79 -9.60 6.65
CA MET A 80 13.03 -9.92 5.24
C MET A 80 11.85 -10.71 4.63
N MET A 81 11.28 -11.64 5.39
CA MET A 81 10.09 -12.39 4.95
C MET A 81 8.87 -11.47 4.74
N ALA A 82 8.64 -10.54 5.67
CA ALA A 82 7.57 -9.56 5.54
C ALA A 82 7.78 -8.62 4.34
N ILE A 83 9.01 -8.12 4.15
CA ILE A 83 9.37 -7.29 2.98
C ILE A 83 9.13 -8.07 1.69
N ALA A 84 9.53 -9.34 1.63
CA ALA A 84 9.34 -10.18 0.44
C ALA A 84 7.86 -10.36 0.10
N HIS A 85 7.02 -10.64 1.10
CA HIS A 85 5.58 -10.74 0.95
C HIS A 85 4.98 -9.43 0.37
N ASP A 86 5.29 -8.31 1.00
CA ASP A 86 4.71 -7.00 0.65
C ASP A 86 5.20 -6.52 -0.72
N CYS A 87 6.48 -6.70 -1.03
CA CYS A 87 7.04 -6.37 -2.34
C CYS A 87 6.43 -7.21 -3.46
N THR A 88 6.23 -8.51 -3.21
CA THR A 88 5.58 -9.41 -4.17
C THR A 88 4.17 -8.93 -4.47
N PHE A 89 3.42 -8.56 -3.44
CA PHE A 89 2.10 -7.97 -3.61
C PHE A 89 2.14 -6.67 -4.44
N PHE A 90 3.05 -5.72 -4.13
CA PHE A 90 3.17 -4.47 -4.89
C PHE A 90 3.49 -4.71 -6.38
N ILE A 91 4.37 -5.67 -6.68
CA ILE A 91 4.71 -6.05 -8.05
C ILE A 91 3.49 -6.61 -8.78
N TYR A 92 2.68 -7.44 -8.12
CA TYR A 92 1.46 -7.99 -8.71
C TYR A 92 0.42 -6.91 -9.03
N ILE A 93 0.26 -5.90 -8.16
CA ILE A 93 -0.63 -4.77 -8.44
C ILE A 93 -0.15 -3.98 -9.66
N GLU A 94 1.14 -3.66 -9.71
CA GLU A 94 1.73 -2.97 -10.85
C GLU A 94 1.58 -3.75 -12.15
N HIS A 95 1.76 -5.07 -12.08
CA HIS A 95 1.57 -5.95 -13.22
C HIS A 95 0.12 -5.88 -13.74
N VAL A 96 -0.88 -5.99 -12.87
CA VAL A 96 -2.30 -5.88 -13.26
C VAL A 96 -2.64 -4.50 -13.81
N CYS A 97 -2.19 -3.44 -13.14
CA CYS A 97 -2.38 -2.07 -13.61
C CYS A 97 -1.80 -1.90 -15.02
N SER A 98 -0.65 -2.51 -15.29
CA SER A 98 -0.04 -2.50 -16.62
C SER A 98 -0.88 -3.23 -17.68
N LEU A 99 -1.57 -4.32 -17.31
CA LEU A 99 -2.46 -5.04 -18.23
C LEU A 99 -3.70 -4.21 -18.57
N PHE A 100 -4.30 -3.53 -17.58
CA PHE A 100 -5.40 -2.61 -17.83
C PHE A 100 -4.97 -1.43 -18.71
N ALA A 101 -3.79 -0.85 -18.45
CA ALA A 101 -3.26 0.24 -19.25
C ALA A 101 -2.98 -0.17 -20.70
N VAL A 102 -2.43 -1.37 -20.91
CA VAL A 102 -2.19 -1.92 -22.26
C VAL A 102 -3.52 -2.17 -22.97
N ALA A 103 -4.52 -2.74 -22.30
CA ALA A 103 -5.86 -2.91 -22.88
C ALA A 103 -6.47 -1.56 -23.27
N GLY A 104 -6.38 -0.54 -22.41
CA GLY A 104 -6.86 0.81 -22.69
C GLY A 104 -6.16 1.45 -23.88
N PHE A 105 -4.83 1.36 -23.95
CA PHE A 105 -4.05 1.90 -25.06
C PHE A 105 -4.42 1.24 -26.40
N HIS A 106 -4.62 -0.08 -26.43
CA HIS A 106 -5.06 -0.75 -27.65
C HIS A 106 -6.44 -0.27 -28.10
N LEU A 107 -7.39 -0.13 -27.16
CA LEU A 107 -8.74 0.33 -27.46
C LEU A 107 -8.78 1.80 -27.91
N GLU A 108 -7.95 2.65 -27.30
CA GLU A 108 -7.79 4.06 -27.68
C GLU A 108 -7.22 4.18 -29.11
N THR A 109 -6.18 3.40 -29.42
CA THR A 109 -5.51 3.39 -30.74
C THR A 109 -6.37 2.79 -31.86
N LEU A 110 -7.41 2.00 -31.53
CA LEU A 110 -8.39 1.54 -32.53
C LEU A 110 -9.04 2.70 -33.27
N SER A 111 -9.25 3.83 -32.59
CA SER A 111 -9.94 4.98 -33.15
C SER A 111 -9.07 5.91 -34.00
N LEU A 112 -7.76 5.92 -33.79
CA LEU A 112 -6.85 6.91 -34.38
C LEU A 112 -6.28 6.52 -35.75
N ASN A 113 -6.33 5.23 -36.11
CA ASN A 113 -5.44 4.68 -37.13
C ASN A 113 -6.04 4.52 -38.54
N ASP A 114 -7.18 5.12 -38.89
CA ASP A 114 -7.71 4.90 -40.25
C ASP A 114 -8.61 6.00 -40.84
N CYS A 115 -8.07 7.21 -41.01
CA CYS A 115 -8.71 8.24 -41.86
C CYS A 115 -8.24 8.22 -43.32
N ASN A 116 -7.35 7.30 -43.74
CA ASN A 116 -6.56 7.50 -44.96
C ASN A 116 -6.64 6.45 -46.08
N ASP A 117 -7.41 5.36 -45.99
CA ASP A 117 -7.60 4.48 -47.16
C ASP A 117 -9.05 3.99 -47.33
N ALA A 118 -9.77 4.62 -48.27
CA ALA A 118 -11.20 4.38 -48.48
C ALA A 118 -11.52 3.12 -49.32
N ASN A 119 -10.51 2.36 -49.77
CA ASN A 119 -10.71 1.35 -50.81
C ASN A 119 -10.88 -0.12 -50.34
N ASN A 120 -10.78 -0.46 -49.04
CA ASN A 120 -10.83 -1.87 -48.57
C ASN A 120 -11.70 -2.17 -47.33
N ARG A 121 -12.97 -1.73 -47.35
CA ARG A 121 -13.94 -1.86 -46.22
C ARG A 121 -14.10 -3.26 -45.59
N LEU A 122 -13.89 -4.35 -46.34
CA LEU A 122 -14.00 -5.72 -45.82
C LEU A 122 -12.75 -6.17 -45.06
N ASP A 123 -11.56 -5.71 -45.47
CA ASP A 123 -10.31 -5.99 -44.77
C ASP A 123 -10.25 -5.19 -43.46
N ASP A 124 -10.71 -3.93 -43.50
CA ASP A 124 -10.80 -3.05 -42.33
C ASP A 124 -11.66 -3.67 -41.23
N ARG A 125 -12.83 -4.22 -41.56
CA ARG A 125 -13.71 -4.88 -40.56
C ARG A 125 -13.02 -6.06 -39.88
N LYS A 126 -12.28 -6.88 -40.63
CA LYS A 126 -11.51 -8.02 -40.07
C LYS A 126 -10.38 -7.51 -39.18
N ILE A 127 -9.71 -6.42 -39.57
CA ILE A 127 -8.65 -5.77 -38.80
C ILE A 127 -9.21 -5.21 -37.48
N TYR A 128 -10.31 -4.47 -37.51
CA TYR A 128 -11.00 -3.95 -36.31
C TYR A 128 -11.40 -5.09 -35.37
N ASN A 129 -12.07 -6.13 -35.89
CA ASN A 129 -12.48 -7.27 -35.09
C ASN A 129 -11.29 -8.00 -34.47
N ARG A 130 -10.19 -8.18 -35.20
CA ARG A 130 -8.96 -8.81 -34.67
C ARG A 130 -8.33 -7.97 -33.55
N LYS A 131 -8.24 -6.64 -33.74
CA LYS A 131 -7.67 -5.73 -32.73
C LYS A 131 -8.56 -5.64 -31.48
N ILE A 132 -9.89 -5.60 -31.65
CA ILE A 132 -10.86 -5.66 -30.55
C ILE A 132 -10.78 -7.00 -29.82
N ALA A 133 -10.75 -8.12 -30.53
CA ALA A 133 -10.59 -9.45 -29.92
C ALA A 133 -9.29 -9.55 -29.09
N THR A 134 -8.19 -9.00 -29.60
CA THR A 134 -6.92 -8.92 -28.88
C THR A 134 -7.07 -8.10 -27.60
N SER A 135 -7.73 -6.94 -27.68
CA SER A 135 -7.96 -6.05 -26.52
C SER A 135 -8.87 -6.69 -25.47
N ILE A 136 -9.93 -7.39 -25.90
CA ILE A 136 -10.81 -8.19 -25.04
C ILE A 136 -9.99 -9.25 -24.31
N HIS A 137 -9.11 -9.96 -25.03
CA HIS A 137 -8.28 -11.00 -24.42
C HIS A 137 -7.33 -10.43 -23.36
N VAL A 138 -6.70 -9.28 -23.61
CA VAL A 138 -5.86 -8.60 -22.61
C VAL A 138 -6.68 -8.12 -21.41
N HIS A 139 -7.82 -7.47 -21.64
CA HIS A 139 -8.71 -7.00 -20.56
C HIS A 139 -9.20 -8.17 -19.70
N TRP A 140 -9.61 -9.26 -20.32
CA TRP A 140 -10.07 -10.45 -19.62
C TRP A 140 -8.95 -11.10 -18.79
N ARG A 141 -7.72 -11.14 -19.30
CA ARG A 141 -6.55 -11.57 -18.51
C ARG A 141 -6.31 -10.67 -17.31
N ALA A 142 -6.45 -9.35 -17.46
CA ALA A 142 -6.33 -8.40 -16.35
C ALA A 142 -7.41 -8.66 -15.27
N LEU A 143 -8.68 -8.79 -15.68
CA LEU A 143 -9.79 -9.10 -14.77
C LEU A 143 -9.59 -10.42 -14.03
N ARG A 144 -9.16 -11.47 -14.75
CA ARG A 144 -8.89 -12.78 -14.16
C ARG A 144 -7.76 -12.70 -13.14
N PHE A 145 -6.67 -12.02 -13.48
CA PHE A 145 -5.54 -11.89 -12.56
C PHE A 145 -5.92 -11.07 -11.32
N ALA A 146 -6.65 -9.96 -11.48
CA ALA A 146 -7.17 -9.18 -10.35
C ALA A 146 -8.04 -10.03 -9.42
N LYS A 147 -8.88 -10.91 -9.98
CA LYS A 147 -9.72 -11.82 -9.20
C LYS A 147 -8.89 -12.87 -8.45
N ILE A 148 -7.89 -13.46 -9.10
CA ILE A 148 -6.97 -14.41 -8.46
C ILE A 148 -6.22 -13.73 -7.30
N LEU A 149 -5.74 -12.50 -7.49
CA LEU A 149 -5.11 -11.74 -6.41
C LEU A 149 -6.06 -11.52 -5.23
N GLU A 150 -7.29 -11.09 -5.51
CA GLU A 150 -8.29 -10.89 -4.47
C GLU A 150 -8.58 -12.20 -3.73
N ASP A 151 -8.72 -13.32 -4.43
CA ASP A 151 -9.02 -14.62 -3.81
C ASP A 151 -7.84 -15.11 -2.93
N ILE A 152 -6.59 -14.89 -3.35
CA ILE A 152 -5.39 -15.26 -2.57
C ILE A 152 -5.22 -14.38 -1.33
N PHE A 153 -5.33 -13.06 -1.49
CA PHE A 153 -4.98 -12.12 -0.43
C PHE A 153 -6.16 -11.75 0.50
N CYS A 154 -7.41 -12.04 0.13
CA CYS A 154 -8.57 -11.58 0.90
C CYS A 154 -8.57 -12.06 2.37
N ILE A 155 -8.30 -13.34 2.60
CA ILE A 155 -8.24 -13.90 3.98
C ILE A 155 -6.95 -13.45 4.68
N ALA A 156 -5.82 -13.47 3.97
CA ALA A 156 -4.53 -13.04 4.52
C ALA A 156 -4.58 -11.60 5.02
N PHE A 157 -5.18 -10.70 4.25
CA PHE A 157 -5.39 -9.31 4.65
C PHE A 157 -6.41 -9.14 5.77
N ALA A 158 -7.42 -10.01 5.88
CA ALA A 158 -8.32 -10.00 7.04
C ALA A 158 -7.56 -10.28 8.34
N ILE A 159 -6.74 -11.33 8.32
CA ILE A 159 -5.90 -11.71 9.47
C ILE A 159 -4.89 -10.60 9.78
N GLN A 160 -4.22 -10.07 8.75
CA GLN A 160 -3.28 -8.95 8.91
C GLN A 160 -3.94 -7.72 9.54
N MET A 161 -5.13 -7.33 9.08
CA MET A 161 -5.86 -6.18 9.62
C MET A 161 -6.27 -6.40 11.08
N LEU A 162 -6.67 -7.62 11.46
CA LEU A 162 -6.98 -7.95 12.86
C LEU A 162 -5.73 -7.82 13.74
N ILE A 163 -4.60 -8.38 13.30
CA ILE A 163 -3.32 -8.30 14.01
C ILE A 163 -2.88 -6.83 14.18
N VAL A 164 -2.89 -6.06 13.10
CA VAL A 164 -2.53 -4.63 13.12
C VAL A 164 -3.44 -3.86 14.07
N THR A 165 -4.75 -4.11 14.05
CA THR A 165 -5.70 -3.44 14.94
C THR A 165 -5.46 -3.77 16.41
N ALA A 166 -5.19 -5.04 16.73
CA ALA A 166 -4.87 -5.47 18.09
C ALA A 166 -3.56 -4.84 18.58
N ILE A 167 -2.51 -4.87 17.77
CA ILE A 167 -1.20 -4.29 18.07
C ILE A 167 -1.31 -2.77 18.27
N LEU A 168 -2.02 -2.06 17.39
CA LEU A 168 -2.27 -0.62 17.53
C LEU A 168 -3.02 -0.30 18.82
N SER A 169 -4.00 -1.13 19.20
CA SER A 169 -4.76 -0.93 20.44
C SER A 169 -3.88 -1.10 21.69
N ILE A 170 -3.03 -2.13 21.71
CA ILE A 170 -2.11 -2.40 22.83
C ILE A 170 -1.05 -1.29 22.94
N THR A 171 -0.45 -0.89 21.83
CA THR A 171 0.59 0.15 21.83
C THR A 171 0.03 1.52 22.21
N LEU A 172 -1.20 1.82 21.83
CA LEU A 172 -1.89 3.03 22.27
C LEU A 172 -2.17 3.01 23.77
N LEU A 173 -2.59 1.86 24.32
CA LEU A 173 -2.75 1.70 25.76
C LEU A 173 -1.42 1.90 26.49
N GLN A 174 -0.30 1.37 25.96
CA GLN A 174 1.03 1.60 26.53
C GLN A 174 1.41 3.08 26.54
N VAL A 175 1.12 3.83 25.47
CA VAL A 175 1.34 5.30 25.43
C VAL A 175 0.53 6.02 26.51
N ALA A 176 -0.71 5.59 26.75
CA ALA A 176 -1.56 6.19 27.77
C ALA A 176 -1.08 5.88 29.20
N LEU A 177 -0.61 4.65 29.45
CA LEU A 177 -0.16 4.20 30.77
C LEU A 177 1.24 4.72 31.14
N LEU A 178 2.15 4.81 30.18
CA LEU A 178 3.54 5.27 30.37
C LEU A 178 3.68 6.79 30.19
N TYR A 179 2.58 7.53 30.36
CA TYR A 179 2.54 8.98 30.22
C TYR A 179 3.46 9.64 31.26
N GLY A 180 4.62 10.11 30.82
CA GLY A 180 5.67 10.68 31.68
C GLY A 180 7.06 10.16 31.36
N GLU A 181 7.18 8.93 30.84
CA GLU A 181 8.44 8.41 30.31
C GLU A 181 8.64 8.84 28.85
N PHE A 182 9.37 9.94 28.66
CA PHE A 182 9.59 10.54 27.34
C PHE A 182 10.11 9.54 26.30
N ASN A 183 11.11 8.73 26.69
CA ASN A 183 11.75 7.78 25.79
C ASN A 183 10.77 6.69 25.29
N GLU A 184 10.06 6.00 26.18
CA GLU A 184 9.12 4.94 25.80
C GLU A 184 7.92 5.50 25.01
N THR A 185 7.46 6.69 25.38
CA THR A 185 6.39 7.38 24.65
C THR A 185 6.80 7.66 23.20
N VAL A 186 8.01 8.19 22.98
CA VAL A 186 8.53 8.47 21.63
C VAL A 186 8.68 7.18 20.80
N LYS A 187 9.21 6.11 21.40
CA LYS A 187 9.33 4.80 20.74
C LYS A 187 7.97 4.26 20.27
N ASN A 188 6.98 4.28 21.15
CA ASN A 188 5.65 3.76 20.85
C ASN A 188 4.92 4.61 19.80
N LEU A 189 5.08 5.94 19.84
CA LEU A 189 4.54 6.83 18.80
C LEU A 189 5.20 6.59 17.44
N ALA A 190 6.52 6.40 17.39
CA ALA A 190 7.23 6.07 16.15
C ALA A 190 6.74 4.73 15.57
N PHE A 191 6.49 3.74 16.44
CA PHE A 191 5.93 2.45 16.02
C PHE A 191 4.50 2.58 15.48
N ILE A 192 3.62 3.34 16.15
CA ILE A 192 2.26 3.62 15.66
C ILE A 192 2.32 4.30 14.28
N PHE A 193 3.18 5.30 14.12
CA PHE A 193 3.35 5.99 12.86
C PHE A 193 3.80 5.04 11.74
N ALA A 194 4.74 4.14 12.06
CA ALA A 194 5.21 3.14 11.11
C ALA A 194 4.09 2.15 10.68
N GLN A 195 3.27 1.70 11.62
CA GLN A 195 2.12 0.82 11.32
C GLN A 195 1.05 1.52 10.47
N VAL A 196 0.81 2.81 10.71
CA VAL A 196 -0.12 3.61 9.89
C VAL A 196 0.40 3.76 8.46
N ILE A 197 1.69 4.06 8.27
CA ILE A 197 2.31 4.12 6.94
C ILE A 197 2.23 2.75 6.24
N HIS A 198 2.52 1.67 6.96
CA HIS A 198 2.43 0.30 6.42
C HIS A 198 1.04 0.04 5.82
N THR A 199 -0.01 0.27 6.61
CA THR A 199 -1.41 0.07 6.18
C THR A 199 -1.83 1.04 5.06
N PHE A 200 -1.29 2.27 5.09
CA PHE A 200 -1.50 3.26 4.04
C PHE A 200 -0.97 2.78 2.69
N CYS A 201 0.23 2.17 2.65
CA CYS A 201 0.81 1.63 1.43
C CYS A 201 -0.13 0.61 0.74
N PHE A 202 -0.76 -0.30 1.48
CA PHE A 202 -1.74 -1.24 0.89
C PHE A 202 -2.96 -0.52 0.34
N SER A 203 -3.45 0.50 1.03
CA SER A 203 -4.61 1.27 0.59
C SER A 203 -4.33 2.08 -0.67
N VAL A 204 -3.11 2.61 -0.82
CA VAL A 204 -2.64 3.25 -2.06
C VAL A 204 -2.63 2.24 -3.21
N GLN A 205 -2.08 1.03 -3.00
CA GLN A 205 -2.03 0.02 -4.05
C GLN A 205 -3.43 -0.48 -4.45
N GLY A 206 -4.32 -0.67 -3.46
CA GLY A 206 -5.72 -1.00 -3.73
C GLY A 206 -6.43 0.09 -4.54
N GLN A 207 -6.20 1.36 -4.21
CA GLN A 207 -6.73 2.49 -4.98
C GLN A 207 -6.21 2.49 -6.42
N ARG A 208 -4.92 2.25 -6.63
CA ARG A 208 -4.34 2.21 -7.99
C ARG A 208 -4.97 1.13 -8.86
N LEU A 209 -5.28 -0.03 -8.30
CA LEU A 209 -5.99 -1.09 -9.01
C LEU A 209 -7.41 -0.64 -9.41
N ILE A 210 -8.13 -0.01 -8.49
CA ILE A 210 -9.47 0.55 -8.75
C ILE A 210 -9.39 1.57 -9.89
N ASP A 211 -8.48 2.53 -9.80
CA ASP A 211 -8.34 3.61 -10.77
C ASP A 211 -8.03 3.06 -12.17
N HIS A 212 -7.04 2.16 -12.29
CA HIS A 212 -6.68 1.57 -13.59
C HIS A 212 -7.79 0.70 -14.18
N SER A 213 -8.60 0.05 -13.34
CA SER A 213 -9.72 -0.76 -13.82
C SER A 213 -10.86 0.10 -14.37
N LEU A 214 -11.09 1.29 -13.79
CA LEU A 214 -12.13 2.24 -14.20
C LEU A 214 -11.70 3.08 -15.40
N GLN A 215 -10.44 3.55 -15.45
CA GLN A 215 -9.92 4.37 -16.55
C GLN A 215 -10.12 3.73 -17.94
N LEU A 216 -10.25 2.41 -18.01
CA LEU A 216 -10.53 1.71 -19.25
C LEU A 216 -11.86 2.15 -19.90
N SER A 217 -12.93 2.37 -19.13
CA SER A 217 -14.20 2.85 -19.70
C SER A 217 -14.08 4.24 -20.27
N ASP A 218 -13.33 5.10 -19.58
CA ASP A 218 -13.15 6.51 -19.97
C ASP A 218 -12.33 6.60 -21.26
N LYS A 219 -11.29 5.77 -21.40
CA LYS A 219 -10.52 5.67 -22.64
C LYS A 219 -11.35 5.16 -23.82
N ILE A 220 -12.23 4.19 -23.60
CA ILE A 220 -13.15 3.72 -24.65
C ILE A 220 -14.12 4.85 -25.02
N TYR A 221 -14.68 5.54 -24.03
CA TYR A 221 -15.64 6.60 -24.25
C TYR A 221 -15.06 7.78 -25.04
N ASN A 222 -13.83 8.18 -24.71
CA ASN A 222 -13.12 9.28 -25.37
C ASN A 222 -12.55 8.92 -26.75
N SER A 223 -12.61 7.65 -27.15
CA SER A 223 -12.19 7.22 -28.48
C SER A 223 -13.28 7.50 -29.52
N SER A 224 -12.94 7.54 -30.81
CA SER A 224 -13.92 7.60 -31.92
C SER A 224 -14.68 6.28 -32.15
N TRP A 225 -15.16 5.64 -31.08
CA TRP A 225 -15.85 4.35 -31.14
C TRP A 225 -17.14 4.38 -31.98
N TYR A 226 -17.70 5.58 -32.18
CA TYR A 226 -18.87 5.83 -33.03
C TYR A 226 -18.56 5.80 -34.53
N GLU A 227 -17.29 5.86 -34.93
CA GLU A 227 -16.85 5.75 -36.33
C GLU A 227 -16.60 4.28 -36.74
N ILE A 228 -16.42 3.40 -35.75
CA ILE A 228 -16.17 1.97 -35.94
C ILE A 228 -17.43 1.26 -36.48
N PRO A 229 -17.29 0.22 -37.35
CA PRO A 229 -18.40 -0.58 -37.87
C PRO A 229 -19.34 -1.11 -36.77
N ALA A 230 -20.65 -1.21 -37.08
CA ALA A 230 -21.71 -1.51 -36.11
C ALA A 230 -21.51 -2.81 -35.32
N GLU A 231 -21.02 -3.89 -35.95
CA GLU A 231 -20.74 -5.17 -35.28
C GLU A 231 -19.64 -5.03 -34.23
N SER A 232 -18.52 -4.42 -34.61
CA SER A 232 -17.36 -4.15 -33.75
C SER A 232 -17.72 -3.18 -32.61
N ARG A 233 -18.58 -2.18 -32.89
CA ARG A 233 -19.12 -1.24 -31.90
C ARG A 233 -19.89 -1.95 -30.79
N ARG A 234 -20.70 -2.95 -31.14
CA ARG A 234 -21.47 -3.73 -30.16
C ARG A 234 -20.55 -4.47 -29.18
N LEU A 235 -19.41 -4.98 -29.64
CA LEU A 235 -18.41 -5.62 -28.78
C LEU A 235 -17.78 -4.63 -27.79
N LEU A 236 -17.45 -3.41 -28.25
CA LEU A 236 -16.90 -2.36 -27.39
C LEU A 236 -17.85 -1.96 -26.27
N LEU A 237 -19.16 -1.88 -26.53
CA LEU A 237 -20.16 -1.57 -25.50
C LEU A 237 -20.18 -2.59 -24.36
N PHE A 238 -19.97 -3.89 -24.66
CA PHE A 238 -19.87 -4.91 -23.62
C PHE A 238 -18.63 -4.72 -22.74
N ILE A 239 -17.48 -4.38 -23.35
CA ILE A 239 -16.25 -4.10 -22.62
C ILE A 239 -16.45 -2.87 -21.73
N MET A 240 -16.98 -1.78 -22.30
CA MET A 240 -17.23 -0.53 -21.60
C MET A 240 -18.13 -0.75 -20.38
N ARG A 241 -19.23 -1.49 -20.55
CA ARG A 241 -20.13 -1.85 -19.45
C ARG A 241 -19.42 -2.65 -18.36
N ARG A 242 -18.51 -3.56 -18.72
CA ARG A 242 -17.74 -4.33 -17.73
C ARG A 242 -16.69 -3.47 -17.02
N SER A 243 -16.01 -2.56 -17.72
CA SER A 243 -14.99 -1.68 -17.13
C SER A 243 -15.55 -0.65 -16.15
N MET A 244 -16.85 -0.34 -16.24
CA MET A 244 -17.54 0.50 -15.24
C MET A 244 -17.62 -0.16 -13.85
N GLN A 245 -17.39 -1.48 -13.74
CA GLN A 245 -17.31 -2.18 -12.47
C GLN A 245 -15.85 -2.29 -12.01
N PRO A 246 -15.46 -1.60 -10.92
CA PRO A 246 -14.08 -1.57 -10.48
C PRO A 246 -13.59 -2.94 -10.00
N CYS A 247 -12.33 -3.22 -10.26
CA CYS A 247 -11.60 -4.27 -9.56
C CYS A 247 -11.02 -3.70 -8.28
N PHE A 248 -11.28 -4.33 -7.15
CA PHE A 248 -10.80 -3.89 -5.85
C PHE A 248 -10.29 -5.08 -5.04
N LEU A 249 -9.47 -4.75 -4.05
CA LEU A 249 -9.00 -5.71 -3.05
C LEU A 249 -9.69 -5.48 -1.73
N SER A 250 -9.93 -6.54 -0.98
CA SER A 250 -10.54 -6.43 0.34
C SER A 250 -9.89 -7.33 1.38
N ALA A 251 -9.98 -6.92 2.63
CA ALA A 251 -9.73 -7.75 3.78
C ALA A 251 -11.06 -8.39 4.20
N GLY A 252 -11.20 -9.70 3.95
CA GLY A 252 -12.34 -10.51 4.36
C GLY A 252 -13.70 -10.06 3.81
N LYS A 253 -13.72 -9.33 2.67
CA LYS A 253 -14.92 -8.67 2.11
C LYS A 253 -15.55 -7.60 3.03
N LEU A 254 -14.92 -7.27 4.17
CA LEU A 254 -15.41 -6.29 5.14
C LEU A 254 -14.77 -4.91 4.92
N TYR A 255 -13.48 -4.89 4.59
CA TYR A 255 -12.73 -3.66 4.38
C TYR A 255 -12.12 -3.65 2.98
N VAL A 256 -12.55 -2.71 2.14
CA VAL A 256 -11.96 -2.53 0.79
C VAL A 256 -10.75 -1.62 0.88
N PHE A 257 -9.61 -2.06 0.36
CA PHE A 257 -8.38 -1.25 0.29
C PHE A 257 -8.57 -0.12 -0.73
N SER A 258 -8.86 1.08 -0.20
CA SER A 258 -9.03 2.31 -0.97
C SER A 258 -8.63 3.50 -0.10
N LEU A 259 -8.24 4.61 -0.72
CA LEU A 259 -7.91 5.83 0.02
C LEU A 259 -9.14 6.38 0.76
N LYS A 260 -10.32 6.24 0.14
CA LYS A 260 -11.59 6.60 0.77
C LYS A 260 -11.77 5.83 2.08
N ASN A 261 -11.67 4.50 2.04
CA ASN A 261 -11.85 3.70 3.26
C ASN A 261 -10.77 3.97 4.30
N PHE A 262 -9.51 4.15 3.88
CA PHE A 262 -8.45 4.52 4.81
C PHE A 262 -8.75 5.83 5.55
N SER A 263 -9.35 6.80 4.86
CA SER A 263 -9.77 8.08 5.46
C SER A 263 -11.08 8.00 6.26
N THR A 264 -12.03 7.15 5.86
CA THR A 264 -13.35 7.01 6.52
C THR A 264 -13.34 6.03 7.68
N VAL A 265 -12.31 5.19 7.81
CA VAL A 265 -12.05 4.46 9.05
C VAL A 265 -11.93 5.52 10.14
N ASN A 266 -13.06 5.72 10.82
CA ASN A 266 -13.32 6.58 11.97
C ASN A 266 -12.46 6.16 13.18
N VAL A 267 -11.36 5.43 12.99
CA VAL A 267 -10.23 5.36 13.92
C VAL A 267 -9.82 6.80 14.25
N ILE A 268 -9.78 7.75 13.31
CA ILE A 268 -9.40 9.14 13.64
C ILE A 268 -10.45 9.87 14.51
N ASN A 269 -11.75 9.72 14.22
CA ASN A 269 -12.83 10.40 14.96
C ASN A 269 -13.22 9.71 16.28
N LYS A 270 -13.19 8.37 16.32
CA LYS A 270 -13.34 7.61 17.58
C LYS A 270 -12.08 7.69 18.44
N PHE A 271 -10.86 7.76 17.87
CA PHE A 271 -9.64 8.09 18.63
C PHE A 271 -9.70 9.52 19.20
N MET A 272 -10.23 10.50 18.46
CA MET A 272 -10.46 11.85 18.99
C MET A 272 -11.44 11.87 20.16
N LEU A 273 -12.54 11.11 20.07
CA LEU A 273 -13.60 11.09 21.10
C LEU A 273 -13.21 10.26 22.34
N LEU A 274 -12.42 9.18 22.19
CA LEU A 274 -12.03 8.32 23.30
C LEU A 274 -10.87 8.90 24.14
N TYR A 275 -10.04 9.79 23.57
CA TYR A 275 -8.82 10.32 24.21
C TYR A 275 -8.82 11.85 24.42
N ALA A 276 -10.01 12.45 24.58
CA ALA A 276 -10.21 13.86 24.89
C ALA A 276 -9.32 14.47 26.02
N PRO A 277 -8.80 13.72 27.03
CA PRO A 277 -7.88 14.30 28.02
C PRO A 277 -6.44 14.55 27.52
N LEU A 278 -5.97 13.90 26.44
CA LEU A 278 -4.57 13.95 25.96
C LEU A 278 -4.31 15.09 24.94
N LYS A 279 -4.76 16.30 25.26
CA LYS A 279 -4.87 17.46 24.35
C LYS A 279 -3.55 17.95 23.69
N SER A 280 -2.38 17.56 24.21
CA SER A 280 -1.06 17.94 23.66
C SER A 280 -0.53 16.95 22.62
N LEU A 281 -0.61 15.64 22.89
CA LEU A 281 -0.22 14.56 21.97
C LEU A 281 -1.14 14.46 20.74
N LEU A 282 -2.43 14.78 20.94
CA LEU A 282 -3.42 14.89 19.87
C LEU A 282 -3.08 15.96 18.83
N ARG A 283 -2.35 17.03 19.18
CA ARG A 283 -1.93 18.04 18.18
C ARG A 283 -0.86 17.54 17.24
N ILE A 284 0.06 16.72 17.74
CA ILE A 284 1.15 16.15 16.93
C ILE A 284 0.59 15.07 16.02
N LEU A 285 -0.27 14.18 16.55
CA LEU A 285 -0.93 13.15 15.75
C LEU A 285 -1.92 13.77 14.74
N ALA A 286 -2.68 14.80 15.12
CA ALA A 286 -3.54 15.55 14.20
C ALA A 286 -2.74 16.34 13.16
N PHE A 287 -1.55 16.86 13.50
CA PHE A 287 -0.67 17.52 12.56
C PHE A 287 -0.11 16.51 11.54
N ILE A 288 0.37 15.35 12.00
CA ILE A 288 0.84 14.26 11.14
C ILE A 288 -0.30 13.76 10.23
N LEU A 289 -1.49 13.53 10.78
CA LEU A 289 -2.66 13.11 10.01
C LEU A 289 -3.14 14.19 9.04
N LYS A 290 -3.06 15.46 9.40
CA LYS A 290 -3.36 16.58 8.50
C LYS A 290 -2.32 16.69 7.39
N VAL A 291 -1.05 16.46 7.68
CA VAL A 291 0.03 16.37 6.67
C VAL A 291 -0.21 15.16 5.75
N MET A 292 -0.64 14.01 6.27
CA MET A 292 -1.01 12.85 5.45
C MET A 292 -2.29 13.07 4.64
N GLN A 293 -3.29 13.76 5.18
CA GLN A 293 -4.51 14.10 4.46
C GLN A 293 -4.23 15.13 3.37
N SER A 294 -3.39 16.13 3.67
CA SER A 294 -2.90 17.10 2.68
C SER A 294 -2.02 16.44 1.62
N SER A 295 -1.18 15.46 1.97
CA SER A 295 -0.39 14.71 0.99
C SER A 295 -1.26 13.80 0.13
N VAL A 296 -2.27 13.13 0.69
CA VAL A 296 -3.28 12.38 -0.06
C VAL A 296 -4.03 13.29 -1.03
N SER A 297 -4.47 14.48 -0.59
CA SER A 297 -5.08 15.48 -1.48
C SER A 297 -4.11 15.90 -2.60
N TYR A 298 -2.83 16.11 -2.27
CA TYR A 298 -1.79 16.46 -3.24
C TYR A 298 -1.54 15.34 -4.25
N PHE A 299 -1.48 14.08 -3.80
CA PHE A 299 -1.31 12.90 -4.66
C PHE A 299 -2.55 12.60 -5.51
N THR A 300 -3.77 12.81 -4.99
CA THR A 300 -5.00 12.70 -5.78
C THR A 300 -5.08 13.77 -6.86
N VAL A 301 -4.59 14.99 -6.58
CA VAL A 301 -4.50 16.06 -7.57
C VAL A 301 -3.43 15.72 -8.61
N LEU A 302 -2.23 15.30 -8.21
CA LEU A 302 -1.18 14.86 -9.13
C LEU A 302 -1.58 13.66 -10.00
N ALA A 303 -2.32 12.70 -9.44
CA ALA A 303 -2.85 11.55 -10.17
C ALA A 303 -3.97 11.93 -11.15
N SER A 304 -4.65 13.06 -10.95
CA SER A 304 -5.66 13.59 -11.89
C SER A 304 -5.07 14.33 -13.09
N PHE A 305 -3.76 14.63 -13.06
CA PHE A 305 -3.01 15.29 -14.14
C PHE A 305 -2.20 14.31 -15.02
N GLN A 306 -2.37 13.00 -14.86
CA GLN A 306 -1.77 11.95 -15.72
C GLN A 306 -2.84 11.08 -16.38
#